data_AF-A0A834LE02-F1
#
_entry.id   AF-A0A834LE02-F1
#
_cell.length_a   1.000
_cell.length_b   1.000
_cell.length_c   1.000
_cell.angle_alpha   90.00
_cell.angle_beta   90.00
_cell.angle_gamma   90.00
#
_symmetry.space_group_name_H-M   'P 1'
#
loop_
_entity.id
_entity.type
_entity.pdbx_description
1 polymer ?
#
loop_
_entity_poly.entity_id
_entity_poly.type
_entity_poly.pdbx_seq_one_letter_code
_entity_poly.pdbx_strand_id
1 'polypeptide(L)'
;MGTVFRFPLLLTLVLCSLFIEIAHGAPVITIINSLPKDSPPLNMKCKTNVTVIDIEHPVNAGEVYIRNAETNDLYHCLAMWGRYFTEFEAFDPKRDAGHDKIIWKAEKDGFFLSYDYGQVDFDALEQLENPDIHVDSVRTMNLFRKIKEVLAALDCPKKFILRDLIKPDADRTKLFLSALLNFCIHREDYGQVDFDALEQLENPDLHVESVWTMNLFRKIKEVLAALDCPKKFILRDLIKPNADRTELFLSALLNFCIHREDYGQVDFDALEKLENPDLQWT
;
A
#
# COMPACT_ATOMS: atom_id res chain seq x y z
N MET A 1 -50.93 -34.07 46.37
CA MET A 1 -50.12 -32.84 46.50
C MET A 1 -49.16 -32.81 45.33
N GLY A 2 -49.48 -32.03 44.29
CA GLY A 2 -48.75 -32.02 43.03
C GLY A 2 -47.54 -31.09 43.09
N THR A 3 -46.38 -31.63 42.72
CA THR A 3 -45.14 -30.91 42.50
C THR A 3 -45.27 -30.03 41.26
N VAL A 4 -45.25 -28.71 41.45
CA VAL A 4 -45.28 -27.72 40.36
C VAL A 4 -43.89 -27.62 39.76
N PHE A 5 -43.71 -28.17 38.55
CA PHE A 5 -42.51 -28.04 37.74
C PHE A 5 -42.27 -26.56 37.37
N ARG A 6 -41.35 -25.90 38.07
CA ARG A 6 -40.81 -24.58 37.70
C ARG A 6 -39.65 -24.76 36.73
N PHE A 7 -39.92 -25.05 35.46
CA PHE A 7 -38.86 -25.20 34.45
C PHE A 7 -39.14 -24.64 33.03
N PRO A 8 -40.10 -23.74 32.74
CA PRO A 8 -40.22 -23.23 31.37
C PRO A 8 -39.40 -21.95 31.11
N LEU A 9 -39.02 -21.18 32.14
CA LEU A 9 -38.53 -19.81 31.94
C LEU A 9 -37.01 -19.71 31.69
N LEU A 10 -36.22 -20.68 32.17
CA LEU A 10 -34.78 -20.72 31.91
C LEU A 10 -34.46 -21.23 30.51
N LEU A 11 -35.25 -22.17 29.97
CA LEU A 11 -35.00 -22.76 28.65
C LEU A 11 -35.32 -21.78 27.51
N THR A 12 -36.30 -20.90 27.69
CA THR A 12 -36.62 -19.83 26.73
C THR A 12 -35.56 -18.72 26.69
N LEU A 13 -34.90 -18.43 27.82
CA LEU A 13 -33.80 -17.44 27.85
C LEU A 13 -32.51 -17.97 27.21
N VAL A 14 -32.21 -19.26 27.37
CA VAL A 14 -31.02 -19.89 26.76
C VAL A 14 -31.17 -20.07 25.24
N LEU A 15 -32.40 -20.28 24.74
CA LEU A 15 -32.68 -20.34 23.30
C LEU A 15 -32.72 -18.94 22.65
N CYS A 16 -33.05 -17.88 23.40
CA CYS A 16 -32.95 -16.50 22.90
C CYS A 16 -31.50 -15.99 22.81
N SER A 17 -30.55 -16.56 23.56
CA SER A 17 -29.14 -16.17 23.47
C SER A 17 -28.38 -16.79 22.29
N LEU A 18 -28.98 -17.72 21.53
CA LEU A 18 -28.29 -18.42 20.44
C LEU A 18 -28.57 -17.88 19.02
N PHE A 19 -29.46 -16.89 18.87
CA PHE A 19 -29.73 -16.25 17.58
C PHE A 19 -29.92 -14.75 17.75
N ILE A 20 -28.87 -14.06 18.19
CA ILE A 20 -28.66 -12.69 17.75
C ILE A 20 -27.60 -12.77 16.64
N GLU A 21 -27.97 -13.36 15.49
CA GLU A 21 -27.41 -12.87 14.25
C GLU A 21 -27.97 -11.45 14.13
N ILE A 22 -27.20 -10.49 14.61
CA ILE A 22 -27.45 -9.09 14.29
C ILE A 22 -27.45 -9.07 12.78
N ALA A 23 -28.63 -8.86 12.18
CA ALA A 23 -28.78 -8.52 10.78
C ALA A 23 -28.09 -7.16 10.58
N HIS A 24 -26.75 -7.18 10.52
CA HIS A 24 -25.97 -6.05 10.07
C HIS A 24 -26.40 -5.82 8.63
N GLY A 25 -26.89 -4.62 8.34
CA GLY A 25 -27.24 -4.24 6.97
C GLY A 25 -26.04 -4.46 6.05
N ALA A 26 -26.30 -4.61 4.75
CA ALA A 26 -25.24 -4.68 3.75
C ALA A 26 -24.25 -3.53 3.95
N PRO A 27 -22.93 -3.79 3.97
CA PRO A 27 -21.93 -2.74 4.13
C PRO A 27 -22.10 -1.63 3.09
N VAL A 28 -21.89 -0.39 3.52
CA VAL A 28 -22.05 0.78 2.64
C VAL A 28 -20.69 1.21 2.11
N ILE A 29 -20.52 1.12 0.80
CA ILE A 29 -19.36 1.63 0.06
C ILE A 29 -19.59 3.11 -0.23
N THR A 30 -18.67 3.96 0.20
CA THR A 30 -18.71 5.41 0.03
C THR A 30 -17.44 5.85 -0.67
N ILE A 31 -17.53 6.60 -1.77
CA ILE A 31 -16.39 7.15 -2.50
C ILE A 31 -16.54 8.67 -2.54
N ILE A 32 -15.64 9.37 -1.86
CA ILE A 32 -15.62 10.83 -1.76
C ILE A 32 -14.67 11.36 -2.82
N ASN A 33 -15.18 12.20 -3.74
CA ASN A 33 -14.33 12.90 -4.68
C ASN A 33 -13.77 14.18 -4.03
N SER A 34 -12.53 14.13 -3.57
CA SER A 34 -11.79 15.25 -3.00
C SER A 34 -10.76 15.85 -3.97
N LEU A 35 -10.96 15.66 -5.28
CA LEU A 35 -10.19 16.35 -6.31
C LEU A 35 -10.47 17.86 -6.32
N PRO A 36 -9.61 18.69 -6.96
CA PRO A 36 -9.83 20.13 -7.01
C PRO A 36 -11.18 20.50 -7.62
N LYS A 37 -11.79 21.56 -7.10
CA LYS A 37 -13.13 22.04 -7.54
C LYS A 37 -13.26 22.26 -9.04
N ASP A 38 -12.18 22.70 -9.70
CA ASP A 38 -12.18 23.00 -11.15
C ASP A 38 -11.73 21.81 -12.01
N SER A 39 -11.58 20.63 -11.41
CA SER A 39 -11.13 19.43 -12.14
C SER A 39 -12.30 18.74 -12.86
N PRO A 40 -12.03 17.99 -13.95
CA PRO A 40 -13.04 17.12 -14.56
C PRO A 40 -13.61 16.12 -13.53
N PRO A 41 -14.86 15.66 -13.70
CA PRO A 41 -15.46 14.69 -12.79
C PRO A 41 -14.65 13.39 -12.74
N LEU A 42 -14.74 12.72 -11.59
CA LEU A 42 -14.26 11.37 -11.42
C LEU A 42 -15.33 10.40 -11.94
N ASN A 43 -15.04 9.73 -13.04
CA ASN A 43 -15.95 8.78 -13.64
C ASN A 43 -15.73 7.39 -13.06
N MET A 44 -16.75 6.86 -12.41
CA MET A 44 -16.72 5.57 -11.71
C MET A 44 -17.45 4.48 -12.49
N LYS A 45 -16.85 3.29 -12.55
CA LYS A 45 -17.51 2.06 -13.02
C LYS A 45 -17.19 0.94 -12.03
N CYS A 46 -18.20 0.27 -11.52
CA CYS A 46 -18.01 -0.84 -10.61
C CYS A 46 -18.64 -2.11 -11.18
N LYS A 47 -18.07 -3.27 -10.83
CA LYS A 47 -18.58 -4.59 -11.19
C LYS A 47 -18.36 -5.56 -10.03
N THR A 48 -19.21 -6.55 -9.94
CA THR A 48 -18.96 -7.77 -9.14
C THR A 48 -18.78 -8.96 -10.07
N ASN A 49 -18.52 -10.16 -9.55
CA ASN A 49 -18.45 -11.36 -10.39
C ASN A 49 -19.84 -11.75 -10.93
N VAL A 50 -20.90 -11.27 -10.27
CA VAL A 50 -22.30 -11.61 -10.60
C VAL A 50 -22.97 -10.52 -11.45
N THR A 51 -22.54 -9.27 -11.32
CA THR A 51 -23.15 -8.12 -12.03
C THR A 51 -22.34 -7.69 -13.25
N VAL A 52 -23.05 -7.33 -14.32
CA VAL A 52 -22.45 -6.69 -15.50
C VAL A 52 -21.96 -5.30 -15.12
N ILE A 53 -20.84 -4.86 -15.71
CA ILE A 53 -20.21 -3.54 -15.50
C ILE A 53 -21.28 -2.44 -15.41
N ASP A 54 -21.28 -1.70 -14.31
CA ASP A 54 -22.18 -0.57 -14.10
C ASP A 54 -22.02 0.49 -15.20
N ILE A 55 -23.08 1.26 -15.41
CA ILE A 55 -23.05 2.50 -16.19
C ILE A 55 -21.98 3.43 -15.59
N GLU A 56 -21.31 4.22 -16.42
CA GLU A 56 -20.36 5.22 -15.96
C GLU A 56 -21.08 6.29 -15.12
N HIS A 57 -20.63 6.50 -13.88
CA HIS A 57 -21.17 7.49 -12.98
C HIS A 57 -20.17 8.64 -12.80
N PRO A 58 -20.43 9.84 -13.36
CA PRO A 58 -19.61 11.01 -13.09
C PRO A 58 -19.86 11.51 -11.66
N VAL A 59 -18.79 11.76 -10.93
CA VAL A 59 -18.81 12.33 -9.56
C VAL A 59 -18.03 13.63 -9.60
N ASN A 60 -18.66 14.78 -9.38
CA ASN A 60 -17.96 16.07 -9.39
C ASN A 60 -17.11 16.24 -8.12
N ALA A 61 -16.16 17.18 -8.15
CA ALA A 61 -15.35 17.51 -7.00
C ALA A 61 -16.23 17.98 -5.81
N GLY A 62 -16.02 17.37 -4.64
CA GLY A 62 -16.82 17.56 -3.43
C GLY A 62 -18.05 16.66 -3.33
N GLU A 63 -18.38 15.89 -4.37
CA GLU A 63 -19.51 14.95 -4.34
C GLU A 63 -19.08 13.57 -3.83
N VAL A 64 -20.09 12.78 -3.45
CA VAL A 64 -19.92 11.46 -2.88
C VAL A 64 -20.74 10.45 -3.68
N TYR A 65 -20.10 9.37 -4.09
CA TYR A 65 -20.75 8.20 -4.66
C TYR A 65 -20.99 7.16 -3.56
N ILE A 66 -22.22 6.69 -3.43
CA ILE A 66 -22.61 5.75 -2.36
C ILE A 66 -23.26 4.52 -3.01
N ARG A 67 -22.84 3.34 -2.56
CA ARG A 67 -23.42 2.06 -2.99
C ARG A 67 -23.49 1.08 -1.82
N ASN A 68 -24.58 0.33 -1.73
CA ASN A 68 -24.67 -0.80 -0.81
C ASN A 68 -24.02 -2.05 -1.43
N ALA A 69 -23.25 -2.79 -0.64
CA ALA A 69 -22.73 -4.09 -1.04
C ALA A 69 -23.83 -5.16 -0.96
N GLU A 70 -24.76 -5.14 -1.91
CA GLU A 70 -25.94 -6.02 -1.96
C GLU A 70 -25.59 -7.52 -1.96
N THR A 71 -24.48 -7.87 -2.61
CA THR A 71 -23.90 -9.20 -2.59
C THR A 71 -22.61 -9.23 -1.78
N ASN A 72 -22.39 -10.30 -1.01
CA ASN A 72 -21.12 -10.56 -0.33
C ASN A 72 -20.06 -11.10 -1.29
N ASP A 73 -19.67 -10.29 -2.27
CA ASP A 73 -18.73 -10.60 -3.35
C ASP A 73 -17.72 -9.45 -3.50
N LEU A 74 -16.65 -9.65 -4.26
CA LEU A 74 -15.64 -8.63 -4.54
C LEU A 74 -16.19 -7.56 -5.50
N TYR A 75 -16.05 -6.29 -5.13
CA TYR A 75 -16.45 -5.14 -5.97
C TYR A 75 -15.21 -4.51 -6.55
N HIS A 76 -14.99 -4.73 -7.84
CA HIS A 76 -13.93 -4.06 -8.58
C HIS A 76 -14.47 -2.75 -9.17
N CYS A 77 -13.81 -1.64 -8.84
CA CYS A 77 -14.14 -0.34 -9.40
C CYS A 77 -12.97 0.21 -10.23
N LEU A 78 -13.31 0.76 -11.38
CA LEU A 78 -12.45 1.59 -12.21
C LEU A 78 -12.85 3.05 -11.98
N ALA A 79 -11.87 3.88 -11.67
CA ALA A 79 -12.03 5.33 -11.60
C ALA A 79 -11.21 6.00 -12.69
N MET A 80 -11.81 6.96 -13.39
CA MET A 80 -11.15 7.74 -14.45
C MET A 80 -11.26 9.23 -14.16
N TRP A 81 -10.14 9.93 -14.26
CA TRP A 81 -10.05 11.37 -14.06
C TRP A 81 -9.17 11.99 -15.16
N GLY A 82 -9.83 12.56 -16.18
CA GLY A 82 -9.15 13.05 -17.38
C GLY A 82 -8.41 11.93 -18.10
N ARG A 83 -7.07 11.93 -18.03
CA ARG A 83 -6.20 10.88 -18.60
C ARG A 83 -5.71 9.85 -17.58
N TYR A 84 -5.96 10.09 -16.29
CA TYR A 84 -5.54 9.21 -15.20
C TYR A 84 -6.65 8.19 -14.96
N PHE A 85 -6.26 6.95 -14.64
CA PHE A 85 -7.21 5.93 -14.24
C PHE A 85 -6.57 5.02 -13.19
N THR A 86 -7.41 4.38 -12.38
CA THR A 86 -6.97 3.33 -11.45
C THR A 86 -8.10 2.32 -11.28
N GLU A 87 -7.71 1.07 -11.09
CA GLU A 87 -8.61 0.01 -10.64
C GLU A 87 -8.35 -0.25 -9.15
N PHE A 88 -9.40 -0.53 -8.40
CA PHE A 88 -9.31 -0.83 -6.98
C PHE A 88 -10.49 -1.69 -6.51
N GLU A 89 -10.25 -2.45 -5.45
CA GLU A 89 -11.24 -3.33 -4.82
C GLU A 89 -12.07 -2.53 -3.81
N ALA A 90 -13.12 -1.87 -4.29
CA ALA A 90 -13.96 -0.99 -3.49
C ALA A 90 -14.63 -1.69 -2.31
N PHE A 91 -14.84 -3.01 -2.40
CA PHE A 91 -15.22 -3.87 -1.28
C PHE A 91 -14.66 -5.28 -1.47
N ASP A 92 -14.00 -5.81 -0.45
CA ASP A 92 -13.57 -7.21 -0.37
C ASP A 92 -14.16 -7.84 0.90
N PRO A 93 -15.02 -8.87 0.79
CA PRO A 93 -15.59 -9.59 1.93
C PRO A 93 -14.58 -10.06 2.97
N LYS A 94 -13.35 -10.37 2.57
CA LYS A 94 -12.30 -10.83 3.48
C LYS A 94 -11.64 -9.68 4.22
N ARG A 95 -11.24 -8.63 3.49
CA ARG A 95 -10.61 -7.43 4.05
C ARG A 95 -11.57 -6.63 4.94
N ASP A 96 -12.83 -6.50 4.51
CA ASP A 96 -13.81 -5.58 5.09
C ASP A 96 -14.77 -6.28 6.08
N ALA A 97 -14.44 -7.50 6.50
CA ALA A 97 -15.28 -8.29 7.40
C ALA A 97 -15.53 -7.57 8.72
N GLY A 98 -16.81 -7.40 9.09
CA GLY A 98 -17.22 -6.73 10.33
C GLY A 98 -17.25 -5.20 10.25
N HIS A 99 -16.99 -4.62 9.08
CA HIS A 99 -17.15 -3.18 8.84
C HIS A 99 -18.47 -2.88 8.14
N ASP A 100 -19.32 -2.08 8.79
CA ASP A 100 -20.60 -1.65 8.21
C ASP A 100 -20.43 -0.57 7.13
N LYS A 101 -19.24 0.05 7.06
CA LYS A 101 -18.92 1.16 6.17
C LYS A 101 -17.51 1.01 5.63
N ILE A 102 -17.38 1.22 4.32
CA ILE A 102 -16.12 1.21 3.59
C ILE A 102 -16.03 2.53 2.84
N ILE A 103 -15.05 3.35 3.20
CA ILE A 103 -14.94 4.72 2.71
C ILE A 103 -13.64 4.89 1.94
N TRP A 104 -13.78 5.28 0.69
CA TRP A 104 -12.71 5.64 -0.21
C TRP A 104 -12.68 7.15 -0.41
N LYS A 105 -11.52 7.76 -0.32
CA LYS A 105 -11.31 9.17 -0.66
C LYS A 105 -10.40 9.27 -1.87
N ALA A 106 -10.89 9.88 -2.94
CA ALA A 106 -10.13 10.14 -4.15
C ALA A 106 -9.52 11.55 -4.07
N GLU A 107 -8.20 11.65 -4.09
CA GLU A 107 -7.47 12.91 -4.10
C GLU A 107 -6.49 12.93 -5.29
N LYS A 108 -5.81 14.05 -5.51
CA LYS A 108 -4.77 14.16 -6.56
C LYS A 108 -3.70 13.09 -6.47
N ASP A 109 -3.42 12.62 -5.26
CA ASP A 109 -2.29 11.77 -4.93
C ASP A 109 -2.67 10.29 -4.79
N GLY A 110 -3.96 9.93 -4.90
CA GLY A 110 -4.41 8.54 -4.91
C GLY A 110 -5.79 8.31 -4.29
N PHE A 111 -6.06 7.03 -4.01
CA PHE A 111 -7.27 6.55 -3.34
C PHE A 111 -6.92 6.04 -1.94
N PHE A 112 -7.68 6.49 -0.94
CA PHE A 112 -7.42 6.18 0.46
C PHE A 112 -8.63 5.48 1.07
N LEU A 113 -8.40 4.29 1.64
CA LEU A 113 -9.42 3.48 2.30
C LEU A 113 -9.45 3.75 3.81
N SER A 114 -10.66 3.83 4.37
CA SER A 114 -10.92 3.89 5.81
C SER A 114 -12.29 3.28 6.14
N TYR A 115 -12.51 2.96 7.41
CA TYR A 115 -13.76 2.40 7.94
C TYR A 115 -14.51 3.34 8.89
N ASP A 116 -13.94 4.52 9.16
CA ASP A 116 -14.55 5.58 9.97
C ASP A 116 -14.37 6.93 9.26
N TYR A 117 -15.44 7.72 9.19
CA TYR A 117 -15.41 9.08 8.64
C TYR A 117 -14.34 9.93 9.34
N GLY A 118 -14.10 9.74 10.64
CA GLY A 118 -13.06 10.45 11.40
C GLY A 118 -11.61 10.00 11.09
N GLN A 119 -11.42 8.91 10.36
CA GLN A 119 -10.10 8.47 9.84
C GLN A 119 -9.93 8.76 8.34
N VAL A 120 -11.03 9.09 7.64
CA VAL A 120 -11.01 9.57 6.24
C VAL A 120 -10.58 11.04 6.19
N ASP A 121 -10.74 11.75 7.29
CA ASP A 121 -10.12 13.05 7.48
C ASP A 121 -8.70 12.91 8.00
N PHE A 122 -7.75 13.39 7.20
CA PHE A 122 -6.56 14.00 7.79
C PHE A 122 -7.01 15.30 8.49
N ASP A 123 -7.77 15.19 9.58
CA ASP A 123 -8.23 16.30 10.45
C ASP A 123 -7.06 17.16 10.97
N ALA A 124 -5.84 16.60 10.92
CA ALA A 124 -4.62 17.31 11.21
C ALA A 124 -4.29 18.41 10.18
N LEU A 125 -4.77 18.33 8.94
CA LEU A 125 -4.55 19.34 7.90
C LEU A 125 -5.56 20.50 8.00
N GLU A 126 -6.82 20.21 8.32
CA GLU A 126 -7.88 21.24 8.44
C GLU A 126 -7.72 22.12 9.70
N GLN A 127 -7.06 21.62 10.74
CA GLN A 127 -6.73 22.39 11.94
C GLN A 127 -5.50 23.30 11.76
N LEU A 128 -4.77 23.17 10.65
CA LEU A 128 -3.64 24.04 10.38
C LEU A 128 -4.16 25.32 9.76
N GLU A 129 -3.68 26.44 10.29
CA GLU A 129 -4.06 27.81 9.91
C GLU A 129 -3.89 28.09 8.39
N ASN A 130 -3.22 27.17 7.66
CA ASN A 130 -3.07 27.16 6.22
C ASN A 130 -2.74 25.74 5.69
N PRO A 131 -3.73 24.91 5.32
CA PRO A 131 -3.53 23.48 4.99
C PRO A 131 -2.58 23.26 3.81
N ASP A 132 -2.62 24.13 2.80
CA ASP A 132 -1.85 24.04 1.56
C ASP A 132 -0.33 24.09 1.78
N ILE A 133 0.15 24.75 2.85
CA ILE A 133 1.58 24.76 3.21
C ILE A 133 2.01 23.56 4.05
N HIS A 134 1.08 22.71 4.49
CA HIS A 134 1.35 21.57 5.37
C HIS A 134 1.05 20.20 4.75
N VAL A 135 0.45 20.17 3.55
CA VAL A 135 0.19 18.93 2.79
C VAL A 135 1.46 18.08 2.66
N ASP A 136 2.57 18.70 2.28
CA ASP A 136 3.87 18.01 2.14
C ASP A 136 4.34 17.43 3.49
N SER A 137 4.17 18.18 4.58
CA SER A 137 4.56 17.72 5.92
C SER A 137 3.75 16.51 6.38
N VAL A 138 2.43 16.51 6.12
CA VAL A 138 1.55 15.39 6.48
C VAL A 138 1.84 14.17 5.61
N ARG A 139 2.08 14.35 4.31
CA ARG A 139 2.54 13.30 3.40
C ARG A 139 3.83 12.65 3.90
N THR A 140 4.87 13.45 4.20
CA THR A 140 6.14 12.95 4.72
C THR A 140 5.94 12.22 6.05
N MET A 141 5.07 12.71 6.94
CA MET A 141 4.78 12.06 8.22
C MET A 141 4.02 10.74 8.10
N ASN A 142 3.08 10.65 7.15
CA ASN A 142 2.39 9.41 6.83
C ASN A 142 3.33 8.35 6.27
N LEU A 143 4.18 8.75 5.32
CA LEU A 143 5.20 7.88 4.76
C LEU A 143 6.17 7.42 5.86
N PHE A 144 6.65 8.36 6.69
CA PHE A 144 7.52 8.07 7.82
C PHE A 144 6.94 6.99 8.74
N ARG A 145 5.65 7.14 9.12
CA ARG A 145 4.98 6.19 10.00
C ARG A 145 4.89 4.80 9.38
N LYS A 146 4.44 4.70 8.12
CA LYS A 146 4.31 3.41 7.43
C LYS A 146 5.65 2.72 7.22
N ILE A 147 6.69 3.44 6.77
CA ILE A 147 8.04 2.87 6.64
C ILE A 147 8.54 2.36 7.99
N LYS A 148 8.33 3.14 9.05
CA LYS A 148 8.74 2.76 10.41
C LYS A 148 8.04 1.48 10.88
N GLU A 149 6.75 1.34 10.61
CA GLU A 149 5.98 0.13 10.94
C GLU A 149 6.49 -1.10 10.18
N VAL A 150 6.66 -0.99 8.85
CA VAL A 150 7.19 -2.07 8.03
C VAL A 150 8.59 -2.45 8.50
N LEU A 151 9.52 -1.50 8.64
CA LEU A 151 10.89 -1.80 9.07
C LEU A 151 10.96 -2.38 10.49
N ALA A 152 10.00 -2.03 11.37
CA ALA A 152 9.90 -2.65 12.68
C ALA A 152 9.40 -4.10 12.59
N ALA A 153 8.45 -4.39 11.70
CA ALA A 153 8.00 -5.77 11.43
C ALA A 153 9.11 -6.65 10.81
N LEU A 154 10.09 -6.04 10.15
CA LEU A 154 11.27 -6.72 9.58
C LEU A 154 12.46 -6.80 10.54
N ASP A 155 12.28 -6.42 11.81
CA ASP A 155 13.34 -6.36 12.82
C ASP A 155 14.61 -5.63 12.33
N CYS A 156 14.42 -4.54 11.57
CA CYS A 156 15.52 -3.81 10.95
C CYS A 156 16.51 -3.32 12.03
N PRO A 157 17.83 -3.56 11.87
CA PRO A 157 18.82 -3.29 12.91
C PRO A 157 18.99 -1.80 13.25
N LYS A 158 18.50 -0.91 12.39
CA LYS A 158 18.49 0.54 12.65
C LYS A 158 17.07 1.06 12.63
N LYS A 159 16.73 1.86 13.64
CA LYS A 159 15.45 2.57 13.70
C LYS A 159 15.38 3.62 12.59
N PHE A 160 14.27 3.64 11.85
CA PHE A 160 13.93 4.71 10.93
C PHE A 160 13.47 5.95 11.72
N ILE A 161 14.03 7.11 11.40
CA ILE A 161 13.73 8.40 12.04
C ILE A 161 13.37 9.43 10.97
N LEU A 162 12.61 10.46 11.35
CA LEU A 162 12.15 11.48 10.40
C LEU A 162 13.30 12.18 9.62
N ARG A 163 14.48 12.30 10.25
CA ARG A 163 15.69 12.82 9.60
C ARG A 163 16.05 12.04 8.34
N ASP A 164 15.74 10.75 8.27
CA ASP A 164 16.06 9.90 7.11
C ASP A 164 15.31 10.31 5.84
N LEU A 165 14.19 11.02 5.99
CA LEU A 165 13.46 11.63 4.88
C LEU A 165 13.89 13.09 4.64
N ILE A 166 13.98 13.89 5.71
CA ILE A 166 14.25 15.33 5.60
C ILE A 166 15.69 15.63 5.19
N LYS A 167 16.64 14.83 5.68
CA LYS A 167 18.07 14.99 5.42
C LYS A 167 18.71 13.60 5.32
N PRO A 168 18.50 12.90 4.20
CA PRO A 168 18.91 11.53 4.05
C PRO A 168 20.43 11.40 4.11
N ASP A 169 20.87 10.38 4.84
CA ASP A 169 22.25 9.93 4.90
C ASP A 169 22.45 8.77 3.92
N ALA A 170 23.62 8.70 3.27
CA ALA A 170 23.88 7.70 2.23
C ALA A 170 23.79 6.27 2.77
N ASP A 171 24.42 5.98 3.91
CA ASP A 171 24.45 4.63 4.48
C ASP A 171 23.08 4.19 4.97
N ARG A 172 22.36 5.11 5.61
CA ARG A 172 20.98 4.85 6.06
C ARG A 172 20.04 4.67 4.88
N THR A 173 20.18 5.47 3.82
CA THR A 173 19.36 5.35 2.60
C THR A 173 19.58 3.99 1.94
N LYS A 174 20.83 3.57 1.74
CA LYS A 174 21.17 2.26 1.19
C LYS A 174 20.57 1.13 2.04
N LEU A 175 20.67 1.21 3.37
CA LEU A 175 20.09 0.22 4.29
C LEU A 175 18.57 0.10 4.15
N PHE A 176 17.83 1.21 4.21
CA PHE A 176 16.37 1.16 4.21
C PHE A 176 15.79 0.78 2.85
N LEU A 177 16.41 1.24 1.75
CA LEU A 177 16.03 0.80 0.41
C LEU A 177 16.28 -0.70 0.23
N SER A 178 17.42 -1.21 0.72
CA SER A 178 17.72 -2.65 0.67
C SER A 178 16.73 -3.46 1.51
N ALA A 179 16.37 -3.00 2.70
CA ALA A 179 15.42 -3.71 3.56
C ALA A 179 14.02 -3.79 2.93
N LEU A 180 13.53 -2.69 2.35
CA LEU A 180 12.25 -2.67 1.65
C LEU A 180 12.29 -3.52 0.37
N LEU A 181 13.36 -3.41 -0.41
CA LEU A 181 13.54 -4.23 -1.62
C LEU A 181 13.53 -5.73 -1.30
N ASN A 182 14.26 -6.14 -0.26
CA ASN A 182 14.30 -7.54 0.15
C ASN A 182 12.93 -8.01 0.64
N PHE A 183 12.21 -7.20 1.41
CA PHE A 183 10.84 -7.50 1.82
C PHE A 183 9.88 -7.67 0.64
N CYS A 184 10.04 -6.83 -0.40
CA CYS A 184 9.24 -6.92 -1.62
C CYS A 184 9.53 -8.22 -2.41
N ILE A 185 10.80 -8.61 -2.54
CA ILE A 185 11.24 -9.69 -3.43
C ILE A 185 11.20 -11.07 -2.73
N HIS A 186 11.73 -11.18 -1.51
CA HIS A 186 11.88 -12.46 -0.80
C HIS A 186 11.04 -12.43 0.49
N ARG A 187 9.87 -13.08 0.49
CA ARG A 187 9.07 -13.21 1.72
C ARG A 187 9.58 -14.28 2.70
N GLU A 188 10.51 -15.17 2.30
CA GLU A 188 10.87 -16.33 3.14
C GLU A 188 12.36 -16.58 3.43
N ASP A 189 13.32 -15.89 2.81
CA ASP A 189 14.74 -16.10 3.15
C ASP A 189 15.44 -14.78 3.51
N TYR A 190 15.47 -14.50 4.82
CA TYR A 190 16.46 -13.60 5.42
C TYR A 190 17.80 -14.34 5.56
N GLY A 191 18.35 -14.76 4.43
CA GLY A 191 19.64 -15.43 4.32
C GLY A 191 20.46 -14.73 3.26
N GLN A 192 21.46 -13.95 3.70
CA GLN A 192 22.71 -13.67 3.00
C GLN A 192 22.65 -13.65 1.45
N VAL A 193 22.64 -12.45 0.87
CA VAL A 193 22.90 -12.25 -0.58
C VAL A 193 24.13 -13.06 -0.96
N ASP A 194 23.98 -14.00 -1.90
CA ASP A 194 25.05 -14.87 -2.33
C ASP A 194 26.15 -14.06 -3.04
N PHE A 195 27.40 -14.29 -2.65
CA PHE A 195 28.56 -13.44 -2.98
C PHE A 195 29.65 -14.20 -3.75
N ASP A 196 29.30 -15.29 -4.43
CA ASP A 196 30.23 -16.07 -5.25
C ASP A 196 30.92 -15.25 -6.35
N ALA A 197 30.36 -14.10 -6.74
CA ALA A 197 30.96 -13.19 -7.73
C ALA A 197 32.16 -12.35 -7.20
N LEU A 198 32.39 -12.29 -5.88
CA LEU A 198 33.50 -11.50 -5.31
C LEU A 198 34.87 -12.17 -5.44
N GLU A 199 34.93 -13.48 -5.63
CA GLU A 199 36.19 -14.24 -5.69
C GLU A 199 37.07 -13.91 -6.90
N GLN A 200 36.53 -13.20 -7.91
CA GLN A 200 37.24 -12.86 -9.15
C GLN A 200 37.88 -11.46 -9.16
N LEU A 201 37.70 -10.66 -8.10
CA LEU A 201 38.28 -9.32 -8.02
C LEU A 201 39.74 -9.37 -7.54
N GLU A 202 40.61 -8.58 -8.16
CA GLU A 202 42.05 -8.54 -7.84
C GLU A 202 42.33 -8.01 -6.40
N ASN A 203 41.33 -7.42 -5.74
CA ASN A 203 41.30 -7.04 -4.32
C ASN A 203 39.84 -6.96 -3.80
N PRO A 204 39.20 -8.08 -3.46
CA PRO A 204 37.76 -8.11 -3.16
C PRO A 204 37.38 -7.23 -1.97
N ASP A 205 38.22 -7.22 -0.92
CA ASP A 205 38.00 -6.47 0.32
C ASP A 205 37.89 -4.94 0.14
N LEU A 206 38.57 -4.39 -0.89
CA LEU A 206 38.53 -2.94 -1.19
C LEU A 206 37.32 -2.55 -2.04
N HIS A 207 36.60 -3.53 -2.61
CA HIS A 207 35.53 -3.30 -3.57
C HIS A 207 34.17 -3.83 -3.11
N VAL A 208 34.08 -4.56 -2.00
CA VAL A 208 32.84 -5.12 -1.46
C VAL A 208 31.71 -4.09 -1.39
N GLU A 209 31.98 -2.89 -0.83
CA GLU A 209 30.95 -1.86 -0.69
C GLU A 209 30.50 -1.28 -2.04
N SER A 210 31.43 -1.14 -2.99
CA SER A 210 31.13 -0.63 -4.33
C SER A 210 30.30 -1.63 -5.13
N VAL A 211 30.66 -2.91 -5.07
CA VAL A 211 29.91 -4.00 -5.70
C VAL A 211 28.51 -4.08 -5.11
N TRP A 212 28.39 -4.06 -3.78
CA TRP A 212 27.09 -4.07 -3.10
C TRP A 212 26.22 -2.88 -3.51
N THR A 213 26.79 -1.66 -3.51
CA THR A 213 26.08 -0.43 -3.91
C THR A 213 25.61 -0.49 -5.36
N MET A 214 26.43 -1.03 -6.27
CA MET A 214 26.06 -1.17 -7.69
C MET A 214 25.00 -2.23 -7.92
N ASN A 215 25.04 -3.34 -7.18
CA ASN A 215 24.00 -4.37 -7.23
C ASN A 215 22.67 -3.84 -6.70
N LEU A 216 22.68 -3.16 -5.55
CA LEU A 216 21.52 -2.49 -5.01
C LEU A 216 20.96 -1.45 -5.99
N PHE A 217 21.83 -0.63 -6.58
CA PHE A 217 21.45 0.35 -7.61
C PHE A 217 20.73 -0.29 -8.80
N ARG A 218 21.29 -1.38 -9.33
CA ARG A 218 20.73 -2.10 -10.49
C ARG A 218 19.35 -2.65 -10.16
N LYS A 219 19.22 -3.38 -9.05
CA LYS A 219 17.94 -3.99 -8.64
C LYS A 219 16.85 -2.94 -8.39
N ILE A 220 17.16 -1.86 -7.65
CA ILE A 220 16.18 -0.79 -7.41
C ILE A 220 15.77 -0.11 -8.73
N LYS A 221 16.74 0.15 -9.62
CA LYS A 221 16.46 0.79 -10.91
C LYS A 221 15.52 -0.05 -11.77
N GLU A 222 15.69 -1.38 -11.77
CA GLU A 222 14.85 -2.32 -12.51
C GLU A 222 13.44 -2.37 -11.93
N VAL A 223 13.30 -2.54 -10.61
CA VAL A 223 12.00 -2.52 -9.93
C VAL A 223 11.27 -1.21 -10.20
N LEU A 224 11.94 -0.06 -10.03
CA LEU A 224 11.32 1.24 -10.27
C LEU A 224 10.97 1.47 -11.76
N ALA A 225 11.70 0.86 -12.69
CA ALA A 225 11.36 0.89 -14.10
C ALA A 225 10.12 0.03 -14.41
N ALA A 226 10.00 -1.14 -13.77
CA ALA A 226 8.81 -1.99 -13.88
C ALA A 226 7.55 -1.33 -13.29
N LEU A 227 7.72 -0.45 -12.31
CA LEU A 227 6.65 0.35 -11.71
C LEU A 227 6.34 1.65 -12.47
N ASP A 228 6.95 1.87 -13.63
CA ASP A 228 6.83 3.12 -14.40
C ASP A 228 7.07 4.38 -13.55
N CYS A 229 8.05 4.33 -12.64
CA CYS A 229 8.32 5.41 -11.71
C CYS A 229 8.63 6.72 -12.48
N PRO A 230 7.95 7.85 -12.15
CA PRO A 230 8.03 9.08 -12.93
C PRO A 230 9.42 9.73 -12.94
N LYS A 231 10.30 9.36 -12.00
CA LYS A 231 11.70 9.80 -11.98
C LYS A 231 12.61 8.59 -12.12
N LYS A 232 13.60 8.69 -13.01
CA LYS A 232 14.65 7.68 -13.15
C LYS A 232 15.51 7.63 -11.89
N PHE A 233 15.75 6.44 -11.37
CA PHE A 233 16.73 6.20 -10.31
C PHE A 233 18.15 6.29 -10.87
N ILE A 234 19.02 7.05 -10.21
CA ILE A 234 20.42 7.26 -10.61
C ILE A 234 21.35 6.95 -9.44
N LEU A 235 22.61 6.60 -9.72
CA LEU A 235 23.58 6.22 -8.67
C LEU A 235 23.76 7.30 -7.58
N ARG A 236 23.60 8.58 -7.95
CA ARG A 236 23.62 9.70 -6.99
C ARG A 236 22.57 9.55 -5.89
N ASP A 237 21.47 8.87 -6.14
CA ASP A 237 20.41 8.66 -5.14
C ASP A 237 20.84 7.73 -4.00
N LEU A 238 21.89 6.92 -4.22
CA LEU A 238 22.52 6.12 -3.17
C LEU A 238 23.74 6.81 -2.55
N ILE A 239 24.58 7.45 -3.37
CA ILE A 239 25.86 8.01 -2.91
C ILE A 239 25.67 9.39 -2.25
N LYS A 240 24.72 10.19 -2.74
CA LYS A 240 24.43 11.53 -2.25
C LYS A 240 22.93 11.81 -2.33
N PRO A 241 22.15 11.15 -1.46
CA PRO A 241 20.70 11.20 -1.51
C PRO A 241 20.16 12.61 -1.32
N ASN A 242 19.03 12.89 -1.96
CA ASN A 242 18.29 14.14 -1.86
C ASN A 242 16.90 13.84 -1.29
N ALA A 243 16.43 14.67 -0.36
CA ALA A 243 15.18 14.45 0.39
C ALA A 243 14.00 14.08 -0.52
N ASP A 244 13.65 14.95 -1.48
CA ASP A 244 12.48 14.74 -2.37
C ASP A 244 12.58 13.46 -3.19
N ARG A 245 13.80 13.08 -3.59
CA ARG A 245 14.04 11.86 -4.37
C ARG A 245 13.98 10.62 -3.48
N THR A 246 14.59 10.68 -2.31
CA THR A 246 14.55 9.61 -1.31
C THR A 246 13.11 9.33 -0.88
N GLU A 247 12.32 10.38 -0.62
CA GLU A 247 10.90 10.25 -0.31
C GLU A 247 10.12 9.54 -1.43
N LEU A 248 10.30 9.98 -2.68
CA LEU A 248 9.65 9.38 -3.84
C LEU A 248 9.98 7.88 -3.99
N PHE A 249 11.26 7.51 -3.91
CA PHE A 249 11.69 6.14 -4.16
C PHE A 249 11.32 5.18 -3.01
N LEU A 250 11.42 5.63 -1.76
CA LEU A 250 10.93 4.86 -0.62
C LEU A 250 9.41 4.68 -0.69
N SER A 251 8.67 5.72 -1.10
CA SER A 251 7.22 5.62 -1.29
C SER A 251 6.85 4.63 -2.40
N ALA A 252 7.56 4.65 -3.53
CA ALA A 252 7.31 3.73 -4.64
C ALA A 252 7.56 2.26 -4.23
N LEU A 253 8.69 1.99 -3.57
CA LEU A 253 9.01 0.64 -3.08
C LEU A 253 8.05 0.18 -1.99
N LEU A 254 7.68 1.05 -1.05
CA LEU A 254 6.72 0.71 -0.01
C LEU A 254 5.35 0.34 -0.61
N ASN A 255 4.84 1.15 -1.54
CA ASN A 255 3.56 0.89 -2.19
C ASN A 255 3.61 -0.43 -2.97
N PHE A 256 4.73 -0.71 -3.64
CA PHE A 256 4.94 -2.00 -4.30
C PHE A 256 4.93 -3.17 -3.31
N CYS A 257 5.60 -3.06 -2.16
CA CYS A 257 5.60 -4.12 -1.15
C CYS A 257 4.20 -4.37 -0.55
N ILE A 258 3.41 -3.31 -0.35
CA ILE A 258 2.06 -3.40 0.23
C ILE A 258 1.06 -4.00 -0.78
N HIS A 259 1.15 -3.60 -2.05
CA HIS A 259 0.18 -3.92 -3.09
C HIS A 259 0.71 -4.92 -4.13
N ARG A 260 1.69 -5.75 -3.76
CA ARG A 260 2.41 -6.64 -4.68
C ARG A 260 1.47 -7.52 -5.53
N GLU A 261 0.38 -7.99 -4.94
CA GLU A 261 -0.62 -8.86 -5.59
C GLU A 261 -1.36 -8.14 -6.74
N ASP A 262 -1.47 -6.81 -6.67
CA ASP A 262 -2.10 -5.97 -7.69
C ASP A 262 -1.17 -5.74 -8.91
N TYR A 263 0.14 -5.93 -8.74
CA TYR A 263 1.16 -5.79 -9.78
C TYR A 263 1.50 -7.13 -10.45
N GLY A 264 0.48 -7.98 -10.71
CA GLY A 264 0.57 -9.37 -11.19
C GLY A 264 1.34 -9.65 -12.50
N GLN A 265 2.26 -8.78 -12.90
CA GLN A 265 3.05 -8.80 -14.11
C GLN A 265 4.48 -8.27 -13.93
N VAL A 266 4.96 -8.02 -12.70
CA VAL A 266 6.40 -7.93 -12.46
C VAL A 266 6.92 -9.36 -12.46
N ASP A 267 7.67 -9.75 -13.49
CA ASP A 267 8.29 -11.07 -13.57
C ASP A 267 9.39 -11.19 -12.50
N PHE A 268 8.98 -11.60 -11.30
CA PHE A 268 9.86 -11.80 -10.15
C PHE A 268 10.88 -12.89 -10.45
N ASP A 269 10.52 -13.91 -11.23
CA ASP A 269 11.45 -14.97 -11.67
C ASP A 269 12.52 -14.40 -12.60
N ALA A 270 12.23 -13.39 -13.43
CA ALA A 270 13.23 -12.68 -14.24
C ALA A 270 14.11 -11.75 -13.40
N LEU A 271 13.58 -11.16 -12.33
CA LEU A 271 14.36 -10.35 -11.37
C LEU A 271 15.23 -11.22 -10.45
N GLU A 272 14.80 -12.45 -10.18
CA GLU A 272 15.52 -13.47 -9.42
C GLU A 272 16.58 -14.17 -10.28
N LYS A 273 16.30 -14.48 -11.56
CA LYS A 273 17.27 -14.98 -12.55
C LYS A 273 18.41 -14.01 -12.89
N LEU A 274 18.33 -12.76 -12.44
CA LEU A 274 19.45 -11.80 -12.51
C LEU A 274 20.49 -12.02 -11.40
N GLU A 275 20.37 -13.10 -10.62
CA GLU A 275 21.42 -13.65 -9.74
C GLU A 275 22.57 -14.34 -10.50
N ASN A 276 22.84 -13.90 -11.74
CA ASN A 276 23.96 -14.25 -12.65
C ASN A 276 23.58 -15.15 -13.86
N PRO A 277 23.42 -14.57 -15.07
CA PRO A 277 23.17 -15.33 -16.30
C PRO A 277 24.43 -15.91 -17.00
N ASP A 278 25.65 -15.69 -16.52
CA ASP A 278 26.88 -16.10 -17.24
C ASP A 278 27.36 -17.55 -16.99
N LEU A 279 26.45 -18.46 -16.60
CA LEU A 279 26.73 -19.91 -16.51
C LEU A 279 25.74 -20.73 -17.33
N GLN A 280 25.73 -20.50 -18.65
CA GLN A 280 25.37 -21.53 -19.63
C GLN A 280 26.58 -21.88 -20.50
N TRP A 281 27.24 -22.99 -20.14
CA TRP A 281 28.05 -23.80 -21.05
C TRP A 281 27.70 -25.27 -20.85
N THR A 282 26.67 -25.72 -21.58
CA THR A 282 26.74 -26.85 -22.53
C THR A 282 25.69 -26.64 -23.60
#